data_AF-A0ABD1D5Y6-F1
#
_entry.id   AF-A0ABD1D5Y6-F1
#
_cell.length_a   1.000
_cell.length_b   1.000
_cell.length_c   1.000
_cell.angle_alpha   90.00
_cell.angle_beta   90.00
_cell.angle_gamma   90.00
#
_symmetry.space_group_name_H-M   'P 1'
#
loop_
_entity.id
_entity.type
_entity.pdbx_description
1 polymer ?
#
loop_
_entity_poly.entity_id
_entity_poly.type
_entity_poly.pdbx_seq_one_letter_code
_entity_poly.pdbx_strand_id
1 'polypeptide(L)'
;MRSFTKSYEMYDYNLLFIRWMADFSGVDMMVEDYRFNYRTAFCLATVLMGAINCTYSFAYYYPNYYKMCEVVVLLGILIQGTPKLYFGYIHREFYKLQYGRLRRLHYRYRDHEKLNAKLLLLLERIHVLSKLLAIVFIFGGLGYSIYPLYMYWAHNELVLMVTMRVPWVDADTYTGYTVTTAMQMVMIVIACTGLSASDMAILLFVANLSAYVEVFTDELNKLNAMLSAEDRDEEVIRCQVRKICSQHQDIIE
;
A
#
# COMPACT_ATOMS: atom_id res chain seq x y z
N MET A 1 -19.00 2.21 -13.50
CA MET A 1 -18.59 1.94 -12.11
C MET A 1 -19.56 0.94 -11.52
N ARG A 2 -19.10 -0.16 -10.89
CA ARG A 2 -20.02 -1.06 -10.17
C ARG A 2 -20.60 -0.27 -9.00
N SER A 3 -21.93 -0.17 -8.92
CA SER A 3 -22.62 0.43 -7.78
C SER A 3 -22.66 -0.62 -6.67
N PHE A 4 -21.99 -0.36 -5.55
CA PHE A 4 -22.04 -1.20 -4.37
C PHE A 4 -23.14 -0.69 -3.44
N THR A 5 -24.07 -1.56 -3.06
CA THR A 5 -25.15 -1.22 -2.13
C THR A 5 -24.77 -1.40 -0.67
N LYS A 6 -23.70 -2.18 -0.38
CA LYS A 6 -23.30 -2.53 0.98
C LYS A 6 -21.81 -2.29 1.21
N SER A 7 -21.46 -1.75 2.37
CA SER A 7 -20.07 -1.39 2.72
C SER A 7 -19.12 -2.60 2.70
N TYR A 8 -19.54 -3.78 3.18
CA TYR A 8 -18.66 -4.96 3.20
C TYR A 8 -18.22 -5.43 1.80
N GLU A 9 -19.07 -5.26 0.76
CA GLU A 9 -18.76 -5.70 -0.61
C GLU A 9 -17.64 -4.85 -1.20
N MET A 10 -17.71 -3.55 -0.93
CA MET A 10 -16.68 -2.60 -1.37
C MET A 10 -15.37 -2.80 -0.61
N TYR A 11 -15.46 -3.12 0.68
CA TYR A 11 -14.30 -3.49 1.49
C TYR A 11 -13.60 -4.74 0.95
N ASP A 12 -14.35 -5.83 0.71
CA ASP A 12 -13.79 -7.07 0.16
C ASP A 12 -13.19 -6.84 -1.24
N TYR A 13 -13.80 -6.00 -2.07
CA TYR A 13 -13.27 -5.64 -3.38
C TYR A 13 -11.93 -4.88 -3.29
N ASN A 14 -11.85 -3.87 -2.41
CA ASN A 14 -10.61 -3.13 -2.16
C ASN A 14 -9.51 -4.04 -1.63
N LEU A 15 -9.88 -4.96 -0.74
CA LEU A 15 -8.96 -5.91 -0.16
C LEU A 15 -8.39 -6.86 -1.21
N LEU A 16 -9.23 -7.39 -2.11
CA LEU A 16 -8.76 -8.24 -3.21
C LEU A 16 -7.78 -7.51 -4.13
N PHE A 17 -8.01 -6.22 -4.41
CA PHE A 17 -7.10 -5.42 -5.22
C PHE A 17 -5.73 -5.26 -4.55
N ILE A 18 -5.70 -4.94 -3.25
CA ILE A 18 -4.45 -4.83 -2.48
C ILE A 18 -3.73 -6.18 -2.44
N ARG A 19 -4.46 -7.28 -2.20
CA ARG A 19 -3.91 -8.64 -2.20
C ARG A 19 -3.28 -9.00 -3.53
N TRP A 20 -3.92 -8.65 -4.64
CA TRP A 20 -3.38 -8.92 -5.97
C TRP A 20 -2.05 -8.20 -6.21
N MET A 21 -1.93 -6.93 -5.78
CA MET A 21 -0.67 -6.19 -5.86
C MET A 21 0.40 -6.76 -4.90
N ALA A 22 0.00 -7.16 -3.71
CA ALA A 22 0.91 -7.76 -2.72
C ALA A 22 1.42 -9.15 -3.14
N ASP A 23 0.56 -9.97 -3.75
CA ASP A 23 0.91 -11.29 -4.31
C ASP A 23 1.90 -11.19 -5.49
N PHE A 24 1.82 -10.11 -6.27
CA PHE A 24 2.80 -9.84 -7.33
C PHE A 24 4.21 -9.63 -6.76
N SER A 25 4.32 -8.88 -5.66
CA SER A 25 5.57 -8.71 -4.91
C SER A 25 5.92 -9.90 -4.02
N GLY A 26 5.10 -10.96 -4.04
CA GLY A 26 5.29 -12.18 -3.28
C GLY A 26 4.86 -12.12 -1.83
N VAL A 27 4.50 -10.96 -1.29
CA VAL A 27 4.14 -10.77 0.14
C VAL A 27 2.62 -10.70 0.28
N ASP A 28 1.88 -11.76 -0.10
CA ASP A 28 0.45 -11.83 0.23
C ASP A 28 0.30 -12.02 1.76
N MET A 29 0.07 -10.90 2.45
CA MET A 29 -0.02 -10.81 3.92
C MET A 29 -1.23 -11.57 4.49
N MET A 30 -2.15 -12.05 3.65
CA MET A 30 -3.45 -12.60 4.08
C MET A 30 -3.61 -14.11 3.97
N VAL A 31 -2.67 -14.82 3.36
CA VAL A 31 -2.75 -16.29 3.26
C VAL A 31 -2.47 -16.90 4.63
N GLU A 32 -3.35 -17.80 5.09
CA GLU A 32 -3.27 -18.38 6.44
C GLU A 32 -2.00 -19.19 6.66
N ASP A 33 -1.52 -19.89 5.62
CA ASP A 33 -0.30 -20.70 5.64
C ASP A 33 0.75 -20.15 4.67
N TYR A 34 1.03 -18.86 4.74
CA TYR A 34 2.04 -18.26 3.87
C TYR A 34 3.42 -18.87 4.15
N ARG A 35 4.03 -19.47 3.12
CA ARG A 35 5.42 -19.96 3.11
C ARG A 35 6.26 -19.06 2.21
N PHE A 36 7.56 -18.96 2.52
CA PHE A 36 8.51 -18.23 1.68
C PHE A 36 8.46 -18.77 0.25
N ASN A 37 7.93 -17.95 -0.67
CA ASN A 37 7.66 -18.35 -2.05
C ASN A 37 8.78 -17.86 -2.98
N TYR A 38 8.88 -18.46 -4.17
CA TYR A 38 9.86 -18.06 -5.19
C TYR A 38 9.73 -16.57 -5.58
N ARG A 39 8.51 -16.01 -5.52
CA ARG A 39 8.24 -14.59 -5.80
C ARG A 39 8.88 -13.66 -4.78
N THR A 40 8.86 -14.04 -3.50
CA THR A 40 9.47 -13.26 -2.41
C THR A 40 10.98 -13.36 -2.47
N ALA A 41 11.51 -14.55 -2.78
CA ALA A 41 12.92 -14.74 -3.07
C ALA A 41 13.36 -13.83 -4.23
N PHE A 42 12.57 -13.77 -5.30
CA PHE A 42 12.83 -12.92 -6.46
C PHE A 42 12.76 -11.43 -6.12
N CYS A 43 11.76 -10.99 -5.35
CA CYS A 43 11.66 -9.60 -4.88
C CYS A 43 12.85 -9.22 -4.00
N LEU A 44 13.25 -10.09 -3.06
CA LEU A 44 14.41 -9.87 -2.18
C LEU A 44 15.72 -9.81 -2.98
N ALA A 45 15.90 -10.73 -3.92
CA ALA A 45 17.06 -10.73 -4.82
C ALA A 45 17.13 -9.44 -5.64
N THR A 46 15.98 -8.94 -6.10
CA THR A 46 15.89 -7.68 -6.85
C THR A 46 16.29 -6.49 -6.00
N VAL A 47 15.83 -6.42 -4.73
CA VAL A 47 16.22 -5.34 -3.80
C VAL A 47 17.72 -5.37 -3.50
N LEU A 48 18.27 -6.54 -3.22
CA LEU A 48 19.70 -6.71 -2.95
C LEU A 48 20.56 -6.32 -4.17
N MET A 49 20.16 -6.78 -5.35
CA MET A 49 20.81 -6.43 -6.60
C MET A 49 20.74 -4.92 -6.87
N GLY A 50 19.61 -4.28 -6.55
CA GLY A 50 19.44 -2.83 -6.65
C GLY A 50 20.37 -2.07 -5.72
N ALA A 51 20.53 -2.55 -4.48
CA ALA A 51 21.46 -1.95 -3.53
C ALA A 51 22.90 -2.04 -4.02
N ILE A 52 23.35 -3.22 -4.48
CA ILE A 52 24.69 -3.42 -5.04
C ILE A 52 24.94 -2.49 -6.23
N ASN A 53 24.00 -2.44 -7.18
CA ASN A 53 24.12 -1.62 -8.38
C ASN A 53 24.12 -0.12 -8.06
N CYS A 54 23.31 0.33 -7.09
CA CYS A 54 23.31 1.73 -6.65
C CYS A 54 24.64 2.09 -5.98
N THR A 55 25.18 1.25 -5.10
CA THR A 55 26.48 1.50 -4.46
C THR A 55 27.62 1.53 -5.48
N TYR A 56 27.61 0.61 -6.45
CA TYR A 56 28.59 0.61 -7.55
C TYR A 56 28.48 1.87 -8.40
N SER A 57 27.26 2.26 -8.79
CA SER A 57 27.01 3.46 -9.60
C SER A 57 27.44 4.73 -8.89
N PHE A 58 27.20 4.81 -7.57
CA PHE A 58 27.63 5.93 -6.75
C PHE A 58 29.16 6.09 -6.76
N ALA A 59 29.90 4.99 -6.64
CA ALA A 59 31.36 4.99 -6.72
C ALA A 59 31.86 5.32 -8.14
N TYR A 60 31.19 4.81 -9.18
CA TYR A 60 31.55 5.03 -10.58
C TYR A 60 31.39 6.49 -11.01
N TYR A 61 30.30 7.14 -10.61
CA TYR A 61 30.01 8.52 -11.00
C TYR A 61 30.80 9.56 -10.21
N TYR A 62 31.61 9.17 -9.24
CA TYR A 62 32.49 10.10 -8.52
C TYR A 62 33.55 10.68 -9.46
N PRO A 63 33.74 12.02 -9.55
CA PRO A 63 33.22 13.08 -8.68
C PRO A 63 32.03 13.89 -9.24
N ASN A 64 31.30 13.40 -10.25
CA ASN A 64 30.15 14.09 -10.82
C ASN A 64 28.95 14.12 -9.84
N TYR A 65 28.87 15.19 -9.06
CA TYR A 65 27.85 15.38 -8.02
C TYR A 65 26.40 15.27 -8.53
N TYR A 66 26.11 15.71 -9.76
CA TYR A 66 24.75 15.65 -10.30
C TYR A 66 24.28 14.20 -10.46
N LYS A 67 25.13 13.35 -11.07
CA LYS A 67 24.83 11.92 -11.24
C LYS A 67 24.83 11.16 -9.92
N MET A 68 25.68 11.55 -8.97
CA MET A 68 25.65 10.99 -7.62
C MET A 68 24.34 11.30 -6.89
N CYS A 69 23.79 12.51 -7.01
CA CYS A 69 22.50 12.85 -6.43
C CYS A 69 21.36 12.00 -7.02
N GLU A 70 21.35 11.78 -8.33
CA GLU A 70 20.37 10.88 -8.97
C GLU A 70 20.44 9.45 -8.38
N VAL A 71 21.65 8.92 -8.17
CA VAL A 71 21.84 7.59 -7.55
C VAL A 71 21.34 7.56 -6.10
N VAL A 72 21.57 8.61 -5.32
CA VAL A 72 21.11 8.72 -3.93
C VAL A 72 19.59 8.71 -3.84
N VAL A 73 18.88 9.33 -4.79
CA VAL A 73 17.41 9.28 -4.84
C VAL A 73 16.93 7.83 -4.99
N LEU A 74 17.58 7.03 -5.82
CA LEU A 74 17.25 5.61 -6.01
C LEU A 74 17.52 4.78 -4.76
N LEU A 75 18.64 5.05 -4.10
CA LEU A 75 18.96 4.44 -2.81
C LEU A 75 17.89 4.76 -1.76
N GLY A 76 17.37 5.99 -1.77
CA GLY A 76 16.24 6.39 -0.92
C GLY A 76 14.98 5.54 -1.15
N ILE A 77 14.64 5.25 -2.40
CA ILE A 77 13.50 4.37 -2.74
C ILE A 77 13.73 2.95 -2.20
N LEU A 78 14.94 2.41 -2.34
CA LEU A 78 15.31 1.09 -1.81
C LEU A 78 15.25 1.05 -0.28
N ILE A 79 15.73 2.10 0.39
CA ILE A 79 15.68 2.24 1.85
C ILE A 79 14.22 2.33 2.33
N GLN A 80 13.31 2.93 1.58
CA GLN A 80 11.89 2.96 1.94
C GLN A 80 11.19 1.62 1.68
N GLY A 81 11.54 0.93 0.60
CA GLY A 81 10.95 -0.36 0.25
C GLY A 81 11.36 -1.51 1.18
N THR A 82 12.59 -1.49 1.70
CA THR A 82 13.12 -2.59 2.51
C THR A 82 12.37 -2.78 3.84
N PRO A 83 12.13 -1.75 4.66
CA PRO A 83 11.32 -1.86 5.87
C PRO A 83 9.89 -2.27 5.56
N LYS A 84 9.27 -1.74 4.49
CA LYS A 84 7.91 -2.11 4.08
C LYS A 84 7.79 -3.60 3.79
N LEU A 85 8.77 -4.16 3.06
CA LEU A 85 8.86 -5.60 2.80
C LEU A 85 9.05 -6.40 4.10
N TYR A 86 9.98 -5.96 4.96
CA TYR A 86 10.32 -6.61 6.22
C TYR A 86 9.15 -6.63 7.21
N PHE A 87 8.51 -5.48 7.44
CA PHE A 87 7.34 -5.37 8.32
C PHE A 87 6.14 -6.13 7.76
N GLY A 88 5.93 -6.08 6.44
CA GLY A 88 4.90 -6.88 5.79
C GLY A 88 5.08 -8.39 5.99
N TYR A 89 6.33 -8.86 6.03
CA TYR A 89 6.63 -10.27 6.28
C TYR A 89 6.48 -10.67 7.75
N ILE A 90 7.10 -9.92 8.68
CA ILE A 90 7.11 -10.28 10.11
C ILE A 90 5.75 -10.06 10.76
N HIS A 91 5.10 -8.94 10.50
CA HIS A 91 3.88 -8.53 11.20
C HIS A 91 2.62 -8.96 10.44
N ARG A 92 2.71 -10.01 9.61
CA ARG A 92 1.58 -10.51 8.80
C ARG A 92 0.35 -10.85 9.63
N GLU A 93 0.54 -11.45 10.81
CA GLU A 93 -0.57 -11.85 11.68
C GLU A 93 -1.33 -10.64 12.22
N PHE A 94 -0.59 -9.57 12.54
CA PHE A 94 -1.18 -8.29 12.94
C PHE A 94 -2.07 -7.75 11.81
N TYR A 95 -1.58 -7.71 10.57
CA TYR A 95 -2.39 -7.29 9.43
C TYR A 95 -3.63 -8.18 9.27
N LYS A 96 -3.48 -9.51 9.25
CA LYS A 96 -4.59 -10.46 9.12
C LYS A 96 -5.66 -10.24 10.20
N LEU A 97 -5.25 -10.07 11.45
CA LEU A 97 -6.16 -9.82 12.57
C LEU A 97 -6.93 -8.51 12.39
N GLN A 98 -6.23 -7.43 12.05
CA GLN A 98 -6.83 -6.10 11.85
C GLN A 98 -7.85 -6.11 10.71
N TYR A 99 -7.50 -6.72 9.59
CA TYR A 99 -8.44 -6.85 8.48
C TYR A 99 -9.65 -7.72 8.80
N GLY A 100 -9.47 -8.77 9.60
CA GLY A 100 -10.57 -9.60 10.11
C GLY A 100 -11.50 -8.84 11.06
N ARG A 101 -10.94 -8.08 12.01
CA ARG A 101 -11.69 -7.20 12.93
C ARG A 101 -12.53 -6.20 12.15
N LEU A 102 -11.94 -5.60 11.13
CA LEU A 102 -12.59 -4.62 10.29
C LEU A 102 -13.71 -5.21 9.43
N ARG A 103 -13.50 -6.38 8.83
CA ARG A 103 -14.55 -7.09 8.09
C ARG A 103 -15.76 -7.36 8.99
N ARG A 104 -15.51 -7.73 10.25
CA ARG A 104 -16.58 -7.92 11.26
C ARG A 104 -17.28 -6.61 11.61
N LEU A 105 -16.60 -5.47 11.65
CA LEU A 105 -17.22 -4.16 11.88
C LEU A 105 -18.24 -3.85 10.77
N HIS A 106 -17.82 -3.94 9.50
CA HIS A 106 -18.71 -3.73 8.36
C HIS A 106 -19.89 -4.71 8.36
N TYR A 107 -19.67 -5.96 8.76
CA TYR A 107 -20.73 -6.96 8.83
C TYR A 107 -21.73 -6.68 9.97
N ARG A 108 -21.24 -6.27 11.16
CA ARG A 108 -22.07 -5.97 12.34
C ARG A 108 -23.02 -4.81 12.08
N TYR A 109 -22.60 -3.82 11.31
CA TYR A 109 -23.36 -2.62 11.04
C TYR A 109 -24.08 -2.61 9.68
N ARG A 110 -24.16 -3.77 9.02
CA ARG A 110 -24.79 -3.90 7.69
C ARG A 110 -26.26 -3.48 7.65
N ASP A 111 -27.00 -3.75 8.74
CA ASP A 111 -28.45 -3.56 8.83
C ASP A 111 -28.82 -2.15 9.35
N HIS A 112 -27.84 -1.34 9.74
CA HIS A 112 -28.05 0.04 10.19
C HIS A 112 -27.90 1.01 9.01
N GLU A 113 -29.01 1.41 8.40
CA GLU A 113 -29.06 2.15 7.14
C GLU A 113 -28.21 3.45 7.14
N LYS A 114 -28.37 4.29 8.17
CA LYS A 114 -27.61 5.56 8.32
C LYS A 114 -26.11 5.33 8.51
N LEU A 115 -25.73 4.30 9.25
CA LEU A 115 -24.32 4.04 9.58
C LEU A 115 -23.62 3.33 8.42
N ASN A 116 -24.30 2.38 7.78
CA ASN A 116 -23.82 1.72 6.58
C ASN A 116 -23.60 2.72 5.44
N ALA A 117 -24.48 3.71 5.28
CA ALA A 117 -24.28 4.78 4.29
C ALA A 117 -23.00 5.61 4.57
N LYS A 118 -22.74 5.98 5.83
CA LYS A 118 -21.50 6.68 6.21
C LYS A 118 -20.25 5.83 5.97
N LEU A 119 -20.28 4.56 6.42
CA LEU A 119 -19.19 3.60 6.20
C LEU A 119 -18.93 3.36 4.71
N LEU A 120 -19.99 3.31 3.89
CA LEU A 120 -19.87 3.15 2.45
C LEU A 120 -19.18 4.36 1.80
N LEU A 121 -19.58 5.59 2.16
CA LEU A 121 -18.93 6.81 1.68
C LEU A 121 -17.44 6.87 2.07
N LEU A 122 -17.12 6.42 3.29
CA LEU A 122 -15.74 6.36 3.76
C LEU A 122 -14.92 5.35 2.94
N LEU A 123 -15.46 4.15 2.71
CA LEU A 123 -14.82 3.15 1.83
C LEU A 123 -14.71 3.60 0.38
N GLU A 124 -15.66 4.40 -0.11
CA GLU A 124 -15.60 4.99 -1.43
C GLU A 124 -14.44 5.97 -1.56
N ARG A 125 -14.27 6.85 -0.56
CA ARG A 125 -13.10 7.74 -0.50
C ARG A 125 -11.79 6.95 -0.45
N ILE A 126 -11.72 5.89 0.35
CA ILE A 126 -10.54 5.00 0.40
C ILE A 126 -10.30 4.37 -0.97
N HIS A 127 -11.32 3.88 -1.64
CA HIS A 127 -11.18 3.27 -2.96
C HIS A 127 -10.61 4.24 -3.98
N VAL A 128 -11.13 5.48 -4.00
CA VAL A 128 -10.65 6.54 -4.89
C VAL A 128 -9.21 6.89 -4.57
N LEU A 129 -8.86 7.06 -3.30
CA LEU A 129 -7.48 7.35 -2.87
C LEU A 129 -6.52 6.21 -3.22
N SER A 130 -6.88 4.95 -2.96
CA SER A 130 -6.07 3.80 -3.35
C SER A 130 -5.85 3.74 -4.86
N LYS A 131 -6.89 3.98 -5.67
CA LYS A 131 -6.74 4.06 -7.13
C LYS A 131 -5.85 5.22 -7.56
N LEU A 132 -6.01 6.39 -6.96
CA LEU A 132 -5.18 7.55 -7.26
C LEU A 132 -3.71 7.25 -6.94
N LEU A 133 -3.42 6.61 -5.81
CA LEU A 133 -2.08 6.15 -5.46
C LEU A 133 -1.53 5.17 -6.51
N ALA A 134 -2.28 4.14 -6.90
CA ALA A 134 -1.88 3.22 -7.98
C ALA A 134 -1.55 3.99 -9.27
N ILE A 135 -2.41 4.93 -9.66
CA ILE A 135 -2.24 5.73 -10.86
C ILE A 135 -0.95 6.55 -10.79
N VAL A 136 -0.67 7.19 -9.66
CA VAL A 136 0.58 7.96 -9.44
C VAL A 136 1.80 7.06 -9.58
N PHE A 137 1.80 5.85 -9.00
CA PHE A 137 2.91 4.92 -9.14
C PHE A 137 3.08 4.39 -10.57
N ILE A 138 1.98 4.14 -11.29
CA ILE A 138 2.02 3.72 -12.70
C ILE A 138 2.57 4.85 -13.59
N PHE A 139 2.06 6.07 -13.44
CA PHE A 139 2.59 7.22 -14.21
C PHE A 139 4.04 7.53 -13.85
N GLY A 140 4.43 7.38 -12.58
CA GLY A 140 5.82 7.49 -12.16
C GLY A 140 6.72 6.48 -12.88
N GLY A 141 6.34 5.20 -12.88
CA GLY A 141 7.07 4.14 -13.59
C GLY A 141 7.13 4.33 -15.11
N LEU A 142 6.02 4.77 -15.72
CA LEU A 142 5.98 5.12 -17.14
C LEU A 142 6.87 6.32 -17.45
N GLY A 143 6.94 7.32 -16.57
CA GLY A 143 7.83 8.48 -16.72
C GLY A 143 9.30 8.07 -16.87
N TYR A 144 9.77 7.14 -16.04
CA TYR A 144 11.13 6.59 -16.16
C TYR A 144 11.37 5.83 -17.47
N SER A 145 10.32 5.26 -18.07
CA SER A 145 10.41 4.54 -19.35
C SER A 145 10.32 5.48 -20.57
N ILE A 146 9.52 6.55 -20.48
CA ILE A 146 9.31 7.53 -21.55
C ILE A 146 10.53 8.44 -21.72
N TYR A 147 11.18 8.83 -20.63
CA TYR A 147 12.35 9.70 -20.65
C TYR A 147 13.47 9.23 -21.61
N PRO A 148 13.98 7.99 -21.54
CA PRO A 148 15.02 7.53 -22.44
C PRO A 148 14.53 7.36 -23.89
N LEU A 149 13.25 7.01 -24.10
CA LEU A 149 12.66 6.96 -25.45
C LEU A 149 12.64 8.35 -26.10
N TYR A 150 12.28 9.39 -25.33
CA TYR A 150 12.32 10.77 -25.79
C TYR A 150 13.74 11.21 -26.13
N MET A 151 14.72 10.92 -25.27
CA MET A 151 16.14 11.26 -25.51
C MET A 151 16.70 10.57 -26.76
N TYR A 152 16.35 9.31 -26.97
CA TYR A 152 16.74 8.58 -28.18
C TYR A 152 16.15 9.21 -29.44
N TRP A 153 14.86 9.57 -29.44
CA TRP A 153 14.21 10.12 -30.62
C TRP A 153 14.63 11.57 -30.93
N ALA A 154 14.83 12.40 -29.90
CA ALA A 154 15.15 13.83 -30.07
C ALA A 154 16.65 14.09 -30.25
N HIS A 155 17.51 13.34 -29.55
CA HIS A 155 18.96 13.61 -29.47
C HIS A 155 19.82 12.47 -30.02
N ASN A 156 19.24 11.32 -30.42
CA ASN A 156 19.98 10.11 -30.80
C ASN A 156 20.96 9.61 -29.71
N GLU A 157 20.69 9.92 -28.45
CA GLU A 157 21.52 9.52 -27.31
C GLU A 157 20.87 8.35 -26.55
N LEU A 158 21.68 7.34 -26.24
CA LEU A 158 21.26 6.21 -25.40
C LEU A 158 21.37 6.60 -23.93
N VAL A 159 20.21 6.89 -23.32
CA VAL A 159 20.11 7.23 -21.91
C VAL A 159 19.46 6.07 -21.15
N LEU A 160 19.98 5.75 -19.97
CA LEU A 160 19.39 4.72 -19.10
C LEU A 160 18.07 5.22 -18.49
N MET A 161 17.11 4.33 -18.24
CA MET A 161 15.85 4.68 -17.56
C MET A 161 16.10 5.25 -16.17
N VAL A 162 17.12 4.70 -15.52
CA VAL A 162 17.56 5.03 -14.18
C VAL A 162 19.07 5.14 -14.19
N THR A 163 19.64 6.06 -13.40
CA THR A 163 21.09 6.32 -13.31
C THR A 163 21.84 5.22 -12.56
N MET A 164 21.55 3.95 -12.89
CA MET A 164 22.08 2.76 -12.24
C MET A 164 22.77 1.89 -13.29
N ARG A 165 24.09 1.76 -13.17
CA ARG A 165 24.91 0.86 -13.99
C ARG A 165 24.99 -0.52 -13.34
N VAL A 166 24.95 -1.54 -14.18
CA VAL A 166 25.20 -2.92 -13.76
C VAL A 166 26.72 -3.14 -13.78
N PRO A 167 27.32 -3.61 -12.69
CA PRO A 167 28.74 -3.91 -12.67
C PRO A 167 29.05 -5.00 -13.72
N TRP A 168 30.23 -4.93 -14.33
CA TRP A 168 30.71 -5.85 -15.39
C TRP A 168 29.94 -5.82 -16.72
N VAL A 169 28.90 -4.97 -16.86
CA VAL A 169 28.17 -4.78 -18.11
C VAL A 169 28.40 -3.36 -18.62
N ASP A 170 28.93 -3.24 -19.83
CA ASP A 170 29.13 -1.94 -20.46
C ASP A 170 27.82 -1.40 -21.04
N ALA A 171 27.18 -0.50 -20.30
CA ALA A 171 25.93 0.16 -20.67
C ALA A 171 26.05 1.03 -21.93
N ASP A 172 27.26 1.36 -22.35
CA ASP A 172 27.51 2.22 -23.52
C ASP A 172 27.50 1.39 -24.84
N THR A 173 27.48 0.06 -24.74
CA THR A 173 27.26 -0.85 -25.89
C THR A 173 25.78 -1.17 -26.09
N TYR A 174 25.31 -1.35 -27.34
CA TYR A 174 23.90 -1.68 -27.63
C TYR A 174 23.38 -2.92 -26.86
N THR A 175 24.21 -3.95 -26.75
CA THR A 175 23.87 -5.18 -26.02
C THR A 175 23.81 -4.93 -24.52
N GLY A 176 24.79 -4.24 -23.94
CA GLY A 176 24.80 -3.94 -22.50
C GLY A 176 23.71 -2.94 -22.10
N TYR A 177 23.40 -1.97 -22.96
CA TYR A 177 22.27 -1.06 -22.81
C TYR A 177 20.94 -1.80 -22.75
N THR A 178 20.70 -2.73 -23.67
CA THR A 178 19.44 -3.49 -23.75
C THR A 178 19.26 -4.37 -22.51
N VAL A 179 20.32 -5.06 -22.06
CA VAL A 179 20.30 -5.89 -20.85
C VAL A 179 20.06 -5.05 -19.60
N THR A 180 20.77 -3.93 -19.47
CA THR A 180 20.63 -3.02 -18.32
C THR A 180 19.23 -2.42 -18.26
N THR A 181 18.70 -1.99 -19.41
CA THR A 181 17.36 -1.41 -19.53
C THR A 181 16.26 -2.43 -19.20
N ALA A 182 16.39 -3.67 -19.70
CA ALA A 182 15.45 -4.74 -19.38
C ALA A 182 15.43 -5.06 -17.88
N MET A 183 16.61 -5.11 -17.26
CA MET A 183 16.73 -5.30 -15.81
C MET A 183 16.10 -4.14 -15.04
N GLN A 184 16.41 -2.89 -15.40
CA GLN A 184 15.83 -1.70 -14.76
C GLN A 184 14.30 -1.69 -14.87
N MET A 185 13.73 -2.09 -16.02
CA MET A 185 12.29 -2.17 -16.20
C MET A 185 11.65 -3.17 -15.21
N VAL A 186 12.23 -4.35 -15.03
CA VAL A 186 11.77 -5.33 -14.04
C VAL A 186 11.81 -4.75 -12.62
N MET A 187 12.89 -4.05 -12.28
CA MET A 187 13.05 -3.41 -10.96
C MET A 187 12.00 -2.33 -10.72
N ILE A 188 11.73 -1.49 -11.71
CA ILE A 188 10.72 -0.42 -11.63
C ILE A 188 9.34 -1.03 -11.42
N VAL A 189 8.97 -2.07 -12.18
CA VAL A 189 7.66 -2.73 -12.03
C VAL A 189 7.49 -3.28 -10.62
N ILE A 190 8.48 -4.01 -10.10
CA ILE A 190 8.43 -4.59 -8.74
C ILE A 190 8.38 -3.50 -7.67
N ALA A 191 9.17 -2.43 -7.83
CA ALA A 191 9.19 -1.32 -6.88
C ALA A 191 7.83 -0.59 -6.86
N CYS A 192 7.27 -0.26 -8.03
CA CYS A 192 5.97 0.39 -8.14
C CYS A 192 4.86 -0.46 -7.53
N THR A 193 4.78 -1.75 -7.85
CA THR A 193 3.73 -2.63 -7.30
C THR A 193 3.90 -2.85 -5.80
N GLY A 194 5.13 -3.08 -5.34
CA GLY A 194 5.41 -3.39 -3.93
C GLY A 194 5.20 -2.19 -3.01
N LEU A 195 5.70 -1.01 -3.39
CA LEU A 195 5.48 0.22 -2.64
C LEU A 195 4.01 0.61 -2.63
N SER A 196 3.33 0.52 -3.79
CA SER A 196 1.91 0.83 -3.90
C SER A 196 1.04 -0.11 -3.06
N ALA A 197 1.32 -1.42 -3.07
CA ALA A 197 0.60 -2.39 -2.25
C ALA A 197 0.73 -2.07 -0.75
N SER A 198 1.94 -1.77 -0.29
CA SER A 198 2.20 -1.42 1.11
C SER A 198 1.50 -0.12 1.52
N ASP A 199 1.54 0.92 0.69
CA ASP A 199 0.89 2.20 1.00
C ASP A 199 -0.64 2.07 1.01
N MET A 200 -1.22 1.29 0.11
CA MET A 200 -2.66 1.01 0.13
C MET A 200 -3.08 0.19 1.34
N ALA A 201 -2.26 -0.78 1.78
CA ALA A 201 -2.52 -1.55 2.98
C ALA A 201 -2.56 -0.64 4.23
N ILE A 202 -1.61 0.29 4.34
CA ILE A 202 -1.57 1.28 5.43
C ILE A 202 -2.75 2.26 5.32
N LEU A 203 -3.05 2.76 4.12
CA LEU A 203 -4.18 3.66 3.89
C LEU A 203 -5.50 3.00 4.31
N LEU A 204 -5.70 1.73 3.95
CA LEU A 204 -6.86 0.96 4.38
C LEU A 204 -6.87 0.91 5.91
N PHE A 205 -5.78 0.52 6.58
CA PHE A 205 -5.73 0.48 8.04
C PHE A 205 -6.09 1.82 8.71
N VAL A 206 -5.42 2.90 8.32
CA VAL A 206 -5.62 4.24 8.92
C VAL A 206 -7.02 4.76 8.69
N ALA A 207 -7.55 4.64 7.47
CA ALA A 207 -8.87 5.14 7.17
C ALA A 207 -9.97 4.33 7.88
N ASN A 208 -9.71 3.07 8.20
CA ASN A 208 -10.65 2.29 9.00
C ASN A 208 -10.67 2.67 10.48
N LEU A 209 -9.58 3.23 11.02
CA LEU A 209 -9.62 3.86 12.34
C LEU A 209 -10.61 5.03 12.37
N SER A 210 -10.70 5.82 11.29
CA SER A 210 -11.75 6.85 11.20
C SER A 210 -13.17 6.26 11.17
N ALA A 211 -13.38 5.09 10.57
CA ALA A 211 -14.67 4.40 10.62
C ALA A 211 -15.05 3.98 12.05
N TYR A 212 -14.10 3.47 12.84
CA TYR A 212 -14.33 3.16 14.25
C TYR A 212 -14.73 4.38 15.07
N VAL A 213 -14.06 5.53 14.86
CA VAL A 213 -14.39 6.79 15.54
C VAL A 213 -15.79 7.28 15.17
N GLU A 214 -16.19 7.17 13.91
CA GLU A 214 -17.54 7.53 13.47
C GLU A 214 -18.61 6.65 14.12
N VAL A 215 -18.39 5.33 14.16
CA VAL A 215 -19.30 4.39 14.86
C VAL A 215 -19.40 4.73 16.34
N PHE A 216 -18.27 4.98 17.00
CA PHE A 216 -18.23 5.32 18.42
C PHE A 216 -18.97 6.63 18.72
N THR A 217 -18.80 7.64 17.87
CA THR A 217 -19.50 8.92 18.00
C THR A 217 -21.02 8.75 17.83
N ASP A 218 -21.47 7.89 16.90
CA ASP A 218 -22.90 7.60 16.72
C ASP A 218 -23.50 6.90 17.96
N GLU A 219 -22.79 5.94 18.55
CA GLU A 219 -23.24 5.24 19.76
C GLU A 219 -23.28 6.17 20.98
N LEU A 220 -22.32 7.11 21.11
CA LEU A 220 -22.34 8.15 22.15
C LEU A 220 -23.51 9.12 21.97
N ASN A 221 -23.80 9.53 20.73
CA ASN A 221 -24.95 10.40 20.46
C ASN A 221 -26.28 9.70 20.80
N LYS A 222 -26.41 8.40 20.53
CA LYS A 222 -27.56 7.60 20.97
C LYS A 222 -27.66 7.54 22.49
N LEU A 223 -26.53 7.32 23.18
CA LEU A 223 -26.51 7.33 24.64
C LEU A 223 -26.96 8.68 25.20
N ASN A 224 -26.47 9.78 24.64
CA ASN A 224 -26.86 11.13 25.06
C ASN A 224 -28.37 11.37 24.83
N ALA A 225 -28.89 10.92 23.68
CA ALA A 225 -30.33 11.00 23.39
C ALA A 225 -31.19 10.19 24.38
N MET A 226 -30.75 8.99 24.76
CA MET A 226 -31.42 8.18 25.79
C MET A 226 -31.35 8.81 27.18
N LEU A 227 -30.23 9.48 27.51
CA LEU A 227 -30.09 10.21 28.77
C LEU A 227 -30.96 11.46 28.82
N SER A 228 -31.27 12.08 27.68
CA SER A 228 -32.15 13.26 27.57
C SER A 228 -33.63 12.92 27.37
N ALA A 229 -34.00 11.66 27.22
CA ALA A 229 -35.40 11.24 27.08
C ALA A 229 -36.15 11.35 28.43
N GLU A 230 -37.42 11.73 28.39
CA GLU A 230 -38.29 11.81 29.58
C GLU A 230 -38.53 10.44 30.23
N ASP A 231 -38.60 9.37 29.42
CA ASP A 231 -38.78 8.00 29.88
C ASP A 231 -37.43 7.28 29.89
N ARG A 232 -36.78 7.27 31.06
CA ARG A 232 -35.43 6.71 31.24
C ARG A 232 -35.50 5.24 31.64
N ASP A 233 -35.07 4.38 30.74
CA ASP A 233 -34.77 2.98 31.06
C ASP A 233 -33.29 2.83 31.46
N GLU A 234 -33.04 2.71 32.77
CA GLU A 234 -31.69 2.55 33.31
C GLU A 234 -30.99 1.26 32.83
N GLU A 235 -31.74 0.18 32.57
CA GLU A 235 -31.12 -1.09 32.12
C GLU A 235 -30.60 -0.96 30.69
N VAL A 236 -31.37 -0.32 29.82
CA VAL A 236 -30.97 -0.05 28.43
C VAL A 236 -29.76 0.89 28.38
N ILE A 237 -29.75 1.93 29.22
CA ILE A 237 -28.63 2.87 29.35
C ILE A 237 -27.36 2.14 29.82
N ARG A 238 -27.45 1.29 30.86
CA ARG A 238 -26.30 0.50 31.35
C ARG A 238 -25.79 -0.47 30.28
N CYS A 239 -26.70 -1.10 29.53
CA CYS A 239 -26.34 -1.99 28.44
C CYS A 239 -25.55 -1.25 27.33
N GLN A 240 -26.03 -0.06 26.94
CA GLN A 240 -25.37 0.77 25.94
C GLN A 240 -23.99 1.25 26.40
N VAL A 241 -23.83 1.65 27.67
CA VAL A 241 -22.52 2.02 28.24
C VAL A 241 -21.56 0.84 28.19
N ARG A 242 -22.00 -0.37 28.58
CA ARG A 242 -21.16 -1.58 28.52
C ARG A 242 -20.73 -1.89 27.08
N LYS A 243 -21.63 -1.70 26.10
CA LYS A 243 -21.32 -1.85 24.67
C LYS A 243 -20.23 -0.85 24.22
N ILE A 244 -20.36 0.42 24.62
CA ILE A 244 -19.37 1.47 24.30
C ILE A 244 -18.01 1.17 24.94
N CYS A 245 -17.98 0.73 26.20
CA CYS A 245 -16.73 0.33 26.86
C CYS A 245 -16.05 -0.85 26.16
N SER A 246 -16.83 -1.87 25.77
CA SER A 246 -16.30 -3.02 25.02
C SER A 246 -15.76 -2.61 23.63
N GLN A 247 -16.45 -1.69 22.94
CA GLN A 247 -15.98 -1.15 21.66
C GLN A 247 -14.71 -0.32 21.80
N HIS A 248 -14.57 0.44 22.88
CA HIS A 248 -13.37 1.21 23.16
C HIS A 248 -12.18 0.28 23.45
N GLN A 249 -12.41 -0.80 24.18
CA GLN A 249 -11.39 -1.82 24.43
C GLN A 249 -10.95 -2.52 23.13
N ASP A 250 -11.89 -2.85 22.23
CA ASP A 250 -11.61 -3.40 20.90
C ASP A 250 -10.79 -2.45 19.99
N ILE A 251 -10.82 -1.14 20.25
CA ILE A 251 -10.06 -0.11 19.51
C ILE A 251 -8.63 0.05 20.06
N ILE A 252 -8.44 -0.15 21.38
CA ILE A 252 -7.15 0.04 22.06
C ILE A 252 -6.26 -1.22 21.98
N GLU A 253 -6.85 -2.41 22.07
CA GLU A 253 -6.16 -3.71 21.90
C GLU A 253 -6.06 -4.15 20.43
#